data_AF-A0A2D9E9N9-F1
#
_entry.id   AF-A0A2D9E9N9-F1
#
_cell.length_a   1.000
_cell.length_b   1.000
_cell.length_c   1.000
_cell.angle_alpha   90.00
_cell.angle_beta   90.00
_cell.angle_gamma   90.00
#
_symmetry.space_group_name_H-M   'P 1'
#
loop_
_entity.id
_entity.type
_entity.pdbx_description
1 polymer ?
#
loop_
_entity_poly.entity_id
_entity_poly.type
_entity_poly.pdbx_seq_one_letter_code
_entity_poly.pdbx_strand_id
1 'polypeptide(L)'
;MSRKTRKALDCKLVGQSDIDPKYFRYEVTIQEANGEVYVAPAFGRDMQDALSRLVWTERTQAVSKLAGKRPWLQIVPLLSLFCVLGMFAVQSSVDNDPMWILVGLAALGAILAVAVVWTKYLDKH
;
A
#
# COMPACT_ATOMS: atom_id res chain seq x y z
N MET A 1 19.39 10.33 -16.89
CA MET A 1 19.03 10.92 -15.58
C MET A 1 19.30 9.86 -14.52
N SER A 2 20.35 10.00 -13.72
CA SER A 2 20.70 9.02 -12.68
C SER A 2 19.58 8.99 -11.64
N ARG A 3 18.94 7.83 -11.45
CA ARG A 3 17.88 7.65 -10.45
C ARG A 3 18.52 7.77 -9.07
N LYS A 4 18.40 8.94 -8.45
CA LYS A 4 18.86 9.17 -7.07
C LYS A 4 18.14 8.16 -6.17
N THR A 5 18.90 7.17 -5.72
CA THR A 5 18.44 6.09 -4.86
C THR A 5 18.72 6.49 -3.42
N ARG A 6 17.78 6.20 -2.52
CA ARG A 6 17.94 6.39 -1.09
C ARG A 6 19.11 5.54 -0.58
N LYS A 7 19.96 6.12 0.27
CA LYS A 7 21.16 5.43 0.79
C LYS A 7 21.29 5.67 2.29
N ALA A 8 21.67 4.62 3.02
CA ALA A 8 22.19 4.77 4.38
C ALA A 8 23.67 5.17 4.26
N LEU A 9 24.05 6.27 4.91
CA LEU A 9 25.42 6.82 4.89
C LEU A 9 26.25 6.29 6.05
N ASP A 10 25.65 6.27 7.24
CA ASP A 10 26.31 5.83 8.47
C ASP A 10 25.28 5.12 9.36
N CYS A 11 25.75 4.15 10.12
CA CYS A 11 24.95 3.40 11.07
C CYS A 11 25.79 3.16 12.31
N LYS A 12 25.42 3.79 13.41
CA LYS A 12 26.14 3.67 14.68
C LYS A 12 25.30 2.91 15.68
N LEU A 13 25.93 1.97 16.39
CA LEU A 13 25.34 1.34 17.56
C LEU A 13 25.37 2.37 18.70
N VAL A 14 24.20 2.67 19.26
CA VAL A 14 24.09 3.58 20.41
C VAL A 14 24.15 2.81 21.72
N GLY A 15 23.50 1.64 21.76
CA GLY A 15 23.45 0.80 22.94
C GLY A 15 22.31 -0.20 22.90
N GLN A 16 22.07 -0.83 24.06
CA GLN A 16 20.94 -1.73 24.26
C GLN A 16 19.64 -0.93 24.33
N SER A 17 18.54 -1.50 23.87
CA SER A 17 17.21 -0.87 23.92
C SER A 17 16.70 -0.81 25.34
N ASP A 18 16.14 0.34 25.72
CA ASP A 18 15.56 0.56 27.05
C ASP A 18 14.28 -0.27 27.29
N ILE A 19 13.59 -0.66 26.21
CA ILE A 19 12.28 -1.34 26.27
C ILE A 19 12.43 -2.86 26.29
N ASP A 20 13.38 -3.38 25.52
CA ASP A 20 13.59 -4.83 25.41
C ASP A 20 15.10 -5.11 25.32
N PRO A 21 15.68 -5.80 26.32
CA PRO A 21 17.11 -6.07 26.37
C PRO A 21 17.61 -6.96 25.21
N LYS A 22 16.72 -7.62 24.48
CA LYS A 22 17.08 -8.40 23.30
C LYS A 22 17.42 -7.54 22.08
N TYR A 23 17.06 -6.26 22.11
CA TYR A 23 17.23 -5.34 20.99
C TYR A 23 18.31 -4.31 21.25
N PHE A 24 18.95 -3.87 20.18
CA PHE A 24 19.90 -2.77 20.18
C PHE A 24 19.32 -1.59 19.40
N ARG A 25 19.69 -0.39 19.85
CA ARG A 25 19.36 0.87 19.19
C ARG A 25 20.52 1.26 18.28
N TYR A 26 20.18 1.46 17.01
CA TYR A 26 21.08 1.96 15.98
C TYR A 26 20.61 3.34 15.51
N GLU A 27 21.54 4.28 15.36
CA GLU A 27 21.28 5.56 14.70
C GLU A 27 21.73 5.46 13.25
N VAL A 28 20.76 5.54 12.34
CA VAL A 28 20.97 5.41 10.89
C VAL A 28 20.89 6.80 10.26
N THR A 29 21.99 7.27 9.69
CA THR A 29 22.00 8.49 8.88
C THR A 29 21.60 8.14 7.46
N ILE A 30 20.48 8.68 6.99
CA ILE A 30 19.90 8.36 5.69
C ILE A 30 19.95 9.60 4.80
N GLN A 31 20.39 9.42 3.57
CA GLN A 31 20.26 10.39 2.51
C GLN A 31 19.13 9.99 1.56
N GLU A 32 18.12 10.84 1.50
CA GLU A 32 16.94 10.66 0.67
C GLU A 32 17.23 11.08 -0.78
N ALA A 33 16.38 10.67 -1.73
CA ALA A 33 16.61 10.94 -3.16
C ALA A 33 16.66 12.44 -3.53
N ASN A 34 16.06 13.30 -2.70
CA ASN A 34 16.10 14.76 -2.82
C ASN A 34 17.44 15.37 -2.36
N GLY A 35 18.31 14.58 -1.70
CA GLY A 35 19.58 15.04 -1.12
C GLY A 35 19.48 15.43 0.36
N GLU A 36 18.29 15.36 0.95
CA GLU A 36 18.06 15.60 2.38
C GLU A 36 18.72 14.49 3.21
N VAL A 37 19.38 14.89 4.30
CA VAL A 37 20.06 13.97 5.21
C VAL A 37 19.41 14.09 6.58
N TYR A 38 18.96 12.97 7.12
CA TYR A 38 18.37 12.92 8.45
C TYR A 38 18.82 11.67 9.20
N VAL A 39 18.74 11.72 10.53
CA VAL A 39 19.08 10.61 11.42
C VAL A 39 17.80 9.94 11.90
N ALA A 40 17.67 8.64 11.65
CA ALA A 40 16.54 7.84 12.06
C ALA A 40 16.97 6.79 13.11
N PRO A 41 16.28 6.70 14.26
CA PRO A 41 16.51 5.60 15.19
C PRO A 41 15.92 4.30 14.63
N ALA A 42 16.70 3.23 14.66
CA ALA A 42 16.31 1.89 14.23
C ALA A 42 16.56 0.89 15.36
N PHE A 43 15.64 -0.06 15.54
CA PHE A 43 15.71 -1.07 16.60
C PHE A 43 15.71 -2.47 16.00
N GLY A 44 16.70 -3.28 16.37
CA GLY A 44 16.88 -4.63 15.85
C GLY A 44 17.79 -5.47 16.73
N ARG A 45 17.73 -6.79 16.60
CA ARG A 45 18.67 -7.70 17.28
C ARG A 45 20.08 -7.57 16.71
N ASP A 46 20.15 -7.28 15.42
CA ASP A 46 21.35 -6.95 14.68
C ASP A 46 21.08 -5.72 13.79
N MET A 47 22.13 -5.19 13.18
CA MET A 47 22.09 -4.00 12.32
C MET A 47 21.20 -4.19 11.08
N GLN A 48 21.15 -5.41 10.52
CA GLN A 48 20.36 -5.73 9.33
C GLN A 48 18.87 -5.82 9.67
N ASP A 49 18.53 -6.46 10.79
CA ASP A 49 17.19 -6.54 11.38
C ASP A 49 16.68 -5.11 11.67
N ALA A 50 17.51 -4.26 12.28
CA ALA A 50 17.16 -2.87 12.56
C ALA A 50 16.81 -2.08 11.29
N LEU A 51 17.67 -2.17 10.26
CA LEU A 51 17.41 -1.52 8.97
C LEU A 51 16.16 -2.09 8.27
N SER A 52 15.99 -3.41 8.28
CA SER A 52 14.84 -4.07 7.65
C SER A 52 13.51 -3.61 8.28
N ARG A 53 13.49 -3.46 9.61
CA ARG A 53 12.34 -2.97 10.37
C ARG A 53 12.09 -1.49 10.12
N LEU A 54 13.13 -0.68 10.04
CA LEU A 54 12.98 0.74 9.70
C LEU A 54 12.31 0.91 8.32
N VAL A 55 12.80 0.19 7.31
CA VAL A 55 12.21 0.20 5.96
C VAL A 55 10.78 -0.32 5.97
N TRP A 56 10.51 -1.40 6.71
CA TRP A 56 9.15 -1.95 6.85
C TRP A 56 8.19 -0.94 7.49
N THR A 57 8.63 -0.25 8.53
CA THR A 57 7.81 0.72 9.29
C THR A 57 7.46 1.91 8.40
N GLU A 58 8.41 2.46 7.67
CA GLU A 58 8.15 3.56 6.72
C GLU A 58 7.22 3.13 5.58
N ARG A 59 7.41 1.94 5.00
CA ARG A 59 6.50 1.41 3.98
C ARG A 59 5.09 1.23 4.54
N THR A 60 4.99 0.66 5.73
CA THR A 60 3.71 0.46 6.41
C THR A 60 3.04 1.80 6.72
N GLN A 61 3.80 2.83 7.10
CA GLN A 61 3.27 4.17 7.32
C GLN A 61 2.81 4.84 6.02
N ALA A 62 3.52 4.64 4.91
CA ALA A 62 3.10 5.11 3.60
C ALA A 62 1.80 4.43 3.15
N VAL A 63 1.71 3.10 3.31
CA VAL A 63 0.51 2.32 3.00
C VAL A 63 -0.63 2.68 3.94
N SER A 64 -0.39 2.88 5.24
CA SER A 64 -1.44 3.23 6.20
C SER A 64 -1.98 4.63 5.97
N LYS A 65 -1.15 5.59 5.55
CA LYS A 65 -1.61 6.92 5.10
C LYS A 65 -2.50 6.83 3.86
N LEU A 66 -2.21 5.90 2.95
CA LEU A 66 -3.03 5.67 1.75
C LEU A 66 -4.35 4.96 2.12
N ALA A 67 -4.27 3.88 2.90
CA ALA A 67 -5.41 3.07 3.31
C ALA A 67 -6.35 3.83 4.25
N GLY A 68 -5.81 4.62 5.18
CA GLY A 68 -6.58 5.43 6.12
C GLY A 68 -7.27 6.63 5.49
N LYS A 69 -6.81 7.09 4.31
CA LYS A 69 -7.37 8.30 3.69
C LYS A 69 -8.81 8.14 3.21
N ARG A 70 -9.26 6.94 2.77
CA ARG A 70 -10.68 6.60 2.53
C ARG A 70 -10.88 5.08 2.38
N PRO A 71 -10.99 4.30 3.47
CA PRO A 71 -11.36 2.88 3.39
C PRO A 71 -12.71 2.68 2.66
N TRP A 72 -13.64 3.62 2.82
CA TRP A 72 -14.93 3.63 2.12
C TRP A 72 -14.80 3.65 0.59
N LEU A 73 -13.79 4.31 0.02
CA LEU A 73 -13.60 4.39 -1.43
C LEU A 73 -13.11 3.08 -2.05
N GLN A 74 -12.57 2.15 -1.24
CA GLN A 74 -12.17 0.82 -1.70
C GLN A 74 -13.27 -0.22 -1.46
N ILE A 75 -13.98 -0.11 -0.34
CA ILE A 75 -15.02 -1.06 0.05
C ILE A 75 -16.28 -0.90 -0.81
N VAL A 76 -16.72 0.33 -1.09
CA VAL A 76 -17.93 0.60 -1.89
C VAL A 76 -17.87 0.03 -3.31
N PRO A 77 -16.82 0.25 -4.12
CA PRO A 77 -16.76 -0.32 -5.46
C PRO A 77 -16.64 -1.85 -5.45
N LEU A 78 -15.95 -2.43 -4.45
CA LEU A 78 -15.85 -3.88 -4.31
C LEU A 78 -17.22 -4.50 -3.97
N LEU A 79 -17.96 -3.89 -3.05
CA LEU A 79 -19.30 -4.33 -2.66
C LEU A 79 -20.30 -4.15 -3.82
N SER A 80 -20.25 -3.01 -4.52
CA SER A 80 -21.05 -2.76 -5.72
C SER A 80 -20.81 -3.82 -6.80
N LEU A 81 -19.56 -4.23 -6.99
CA LEU A 81 -19.17 -5.26 -7.94
C LEU A 81 -19.74 -6.64 -7.59
N PHE A 82 -19.73 -7.02 -6.31
CA PHE A 82 -20.37 -8.26 -5.85
C PHE A 82 -21.90 -8.23 -6.02
N CYS A 83 -22.56 -7.09 -5.77
CA CYS A 83 -24.00 -6.94 -6.00
C CYS A 83 -24.37 -7.04 -7.49
N VAL A 84 -23.60 -6.40 -8.37
CA VAL A 84 -23.83 -6.43 -9.82
C VAL A 84 -23.67 -7.85 -10.37
N LEU A 85 -22.59 -8.54 -10.01
CA LEU A 85 -22.38 -9.94 -10.40
C LEU A 85 -23.49 -10.86 -9.91
N GLY A 86 -23.94 -10.68 -8.66
CA GLY A 86 -25.04 -11.46 -8.09
C GLY A 86 -26.36 -11.29 -8.86
N MET A 87 -26.71 -10.05 -9.23
CA MET A 87 -27.93 -9.77 -9.99
C MET A 87 -27.88 -10.37 -11.40
N PHE A 88 -26.77 -10.20 -12.12
CA PHE A 88 -26.64 -10.74 -13.48
C PHE A 88 -26.54 -12.28 -13.51
N ALA A 89 -25.95 -12.89 -12.48
CA ALA A 89 -25.94 -14.36 -12.35
C ALA A 89 -27.35 -14.92 -12.18
N VAL A 90 -28.17 -14.33 -11.30
CA VAL A 90 -29.57 -14.73 -11.10
C VAL A 90 -30.37 -14.54 -12.39
N GLN A 91 -30.20 -13.41 -13.08
CA GLN A 91 -30.90 -13.16 -14.35
C GLN A 91 -30.57 -14.20 -15.43
N SER A 92 -29.30 -14.62 -15.55
CA SER A 92 -28.90 -15.65 -16.52
C SER A 92 -29.55 -17.02 -16.26
N SER A 93 -29.86 -17.32 -15.00
CA SER A 93 -30.51 -18.59 -14.62
C SER A 93 -32.02 -18.61 -14.89
N VAL A 94 -32.66 -17.43 -14.95
CA VAL A 94 -34.11 -17.29 -15.19
C VAL A 94 -34.41 -17.28 -16.68
N ASP A 95 -33.64 -16.53 -17.48
CA ASP A 95 -33.90 -16.38 -18.92
C ASP A 95 -33.26 -17.48 -19.78
N ASN A 96 -32.38 -18.31 -19.20
CA ASN A 96 -31.64 -19.39 -19.88
C ASN A 96 -30.89 -18.94 -21.14
N ASP A 97 -30.61 -17.63 -21.22
CA ASP A 97 -29.87 -17.00 -22.32
C ASP A 97 -28.45 -16.65 -21.84
N PRO A 98 -27.41 -17.28 -22.41
CA PRO A 98 -26.01 -17.06 -22.00
C PRO A 98 -25.51 -15.64 -22.32
N MET A 99 -26.24 -14.84 -23.11
CA MET A 99 -25.85 -13.46 -23.41
C MET A 99 -25.81 -12.55 -22.17
N TRP A 100 -26.58 -12.85 -21.13
CA TRP A 100 -26.57 -12.08 -19.88
C TRP A 100 -25.25 -12.16 -19.11
N ILE A 101 -24.50 -13.26 -19.27
CA ILE A 101 -23.17 -13.42 -18.65
C ILE A 101 -22.15 -12.47 -19.31
N LEU A 102 -22.22 -12.32 -20.63
CA LEU A 102 -21.37 -11.37 -21.37
C LEU A 102 -21.67 -9.92 -20.99
N VAL A 103 -22.94 -9.56 -20.81
CA VAL A 103 -23.35 -8.23 -20.33
C VAL A 103 -22.84 -7.98 -18.91
N GLY A 104 -22.96 -8.98 -18.03
CA GLY A 104 -22.42 -8.91 -16.67
C GLY A 104 -20.91 -8.69 -16.65
N LEU A 105 -20.16 -9.39 -17.51
CA LEU A 105 -18.71 -9.25 -17.64
C LEU A 105 -18.30 -7.88 -18.21
N ALA A 106 -19.04 -7.37 -19.19
CA ALA A 106 -18.81 -6.04 -19.78
C ALA A 106 -19.09 -4.92 -18.76
N ALA A 107 -20.17 -5.03 -17.99
CA ALA A 107 -20.49 -4.10 -16.90
C ALA A 107 -19.40 -4.11 -15.82
N LEU A 108 -18.86 -5.29 -15.51
CA LEU A 108 -17.71 -5.48 -14.63
C LEU A 108 -16.48 -4.69 -15.09
N GLY A 109 -16.13 -4.84 -16.37
CA GLY A 109 -15.02 -4.11 -16.99
C GLY A 109 -15.21 -2.59 -16.93
N ALA A 110 -16.44 -2.12 -17.17
CA ALA A 110 -16.78 -0.70 -17.11
C ALA A 110 -16.64 -0.11 -15.70
N ILE A 111 -17.15 -0.81 -14.67
CA ILE A 111 -17.05 -0.38 -13.27
C ILE A 111 -15.60 -0.29 -12.81
N LEU A 112 -14.77 -1.29 -13.15
CA LEU A 112 -13.35 -1.27 -12.83
C LEU A 112 -12.61 -0.13 -13.56
N ALA A 113 -12.91 0.09 -14.84
CA ALA A 113 -12.31 1.19 -15.60
C ALA A 113 -12.66 2.55 -14.98
N VAL A 114 -13.92 2.76 -14.61
CA VAL A 114 -14.38 3.99 -13.94
C VAL A 114 -13.70 4.14 -12.57
N ALA A 115 -13.59 3.08 -11.77
CA ALA A 115 -12.92 3.13 -10.47
C ALA A 115 -11.42 3.47 -10.59
N VAL A 116 -10.73 2.93 -11.59
CA VAL A 116 -9.31 3.25 -11.86
C VAL A 116 -9.13 4.69 -12.34
N VAL A 117 -10.02 5.19 -13.19
CA VAL A 117 -10.00 6.59 -13.62
C VAL A 117 -10.30 7.53 -12.44
N TRP A 118 -11.26 7.18 -11.60
CA TRP A 118 -11.67 7.96 -10.43
C TRP A 118 -10.58 8.07 -9.37
N THR A 119 -9.86 6.97 -9.10
CA THR A 119 -8.71 6.98 -8.17
C THR A 119 -7.57 7.84 -8.71
N LYS A 120 -7.26 7.76 -10.01
CA LYS A 120 -6.28 8.64 -10.66
C LYS A 120 -6.66 10.12 -10.62
N TYR A 121 -7.95 10.44 -10.75
CA TYR A 121 -8.44 11.82 -10.66
C TYR A 121 -8.31 12.36 -9.24
N LEU A 122 -8.63 11.55 -8.23
CA LEU A 122 -8.51 11.92 -6.82
C LEU A 122 -7.07 12.03 -6.31
N ASP A 123 -6.11 11.29 -6.89
CA ASP A 123 -4.70 11.44 -6.53
C ASP A 123 -4.06 12.70 -7.15
N LYS A 124 -4.69 13.29 -8.17
CA LYS A 124 -4.23 14.50 -8.85
C LYS A 124 -4.68 15.80 -8.14
N HIS A 125 -5.71 15.73 -7.31
CA HIS A 125 -6.31 16.86 -6.57
C HIS A 125 -6.19 16.67 -5.06
#